data_AF-A0A3B9VCN2-F1
#
_entry.id   AF-A0A3B9VCN2-F1
#
_cell.length_a   1.000
_cell.length_b   1.000
_cell.length_c   1.000
_cell.angle_alpha   90.00
_cell.angle_beta   90.00
_cell.angle_gamma   90.00
#
_symmetry.space_group_name_H-M   'P 1'
#
loop_
_entity.id
_entity.type
_entity.pdbx_description
1 polymer ?
#
loop_
_entity_poly.entity_id
_entity_poly.type
_entity_poly.pdbx_seq_one_letter_code
_entity_poly.pdbx_strand_id
1 'polypeptide(L)'
;LGEDVRVYRNDKITVKEIEKLKPERIVISPGPCDPEKAGVSVEVIRKFAGKVPLLGVCLGHQSIGYAYGAKIVRAKRLMHGKTSPIYHDGKTIFKGIKNPFEATRYHSLLIKKDTLPDCFEISAWTKEGEIMGV
;
A
#
# COMPACT_ATOMS: atom_id res chain seq x y z
N LEU A 1 -7.31 17.25 11.09
CA LEU A 1 -8.07 16.37 10.17
C LEU A 1 -9.31 15.93 10.92
N GLY A 2 -10.39 16.71 10.82
CA GLY A 2 -11.67 16.46 11.53
C GLY A 2 -12.62 15.60 10.69
N GLU A 3 -12.09 14.52 10.11
CA GLU A 3 -12.81 13.64 9.18
C GLU A 3 -13.64 12.59 9.96
N ASP A 4 -14.80 12.18 9.42
CA ASP A 4 -15.55 11.01 9.93
C ASP A 4 -14.86 9.71 9.50
N VAL A 5 -14.05 9.15 10.39
CA VAL A 5 -13.28 7.94 10.10
C VAL A 5 -13.99 6.70 10.66
N ARG A 6 -14.34 5.77 9.76
CA ARG A 6 -14.90 4.47 10.11
C ARG A 6 -13.89 3.36 9.88
N VAL A 7 -13.54 2.64 10.96
CA VAL A 7 -12.52 1.60 10.93
C VAL A 7 -13.18 0.22 10.99
N TYR A 8 -12.84 -0.63 10.03
CA TYR A 8 -13.35 -2.00 9.95
C TYR A 8 -12.20 -3.00 9.81
N ARG A 9 -12.34 -4.15 10.45
CA ARG A 9 -11.45 -5.29 10.23
C ARG A 9 -11.79 -5.96 8.89
N ASN A 10 -10.78 -6.44 8.17
CA ASN A 10 -10.92 -6.97 6.79
C ASN A 10 -11.83 -8.21 6.65
N ASP A 11 -12.24 -8.82 7.76
CA ASP A 11 -13.13 -9.98 7.85
C ASP A 11 -14.47 -9.64 8.53
N LYS A 12 -14.70 -8.36 8.87
CA LYS A 12 -15.92 -7.86 9.52
C LYS A 12 -16.72 -6.89 8.66
N ILE A 13 -16.33 -6.74 7.40
CA ILE A 13 -17.06 -5.94 6.42
C ILE A 13 -16.92 -6.58 5.03
N THR A 14 -17.96 -6.48 4.24
CA THR A 14 -18.01 -6.95 2.86
C THR A 14 -17.90 -5.79 1.88
N VAL A 15 -17.47 -6.08 0.64
CA VAL A 15 -17.43 -5.06 -0.44
C VAL A 15 -18.79 -4.39 -0.64
N LYS A 16 -19.88 -5.16 -0.57
CA LYS A 16 -21.26 -4.64 -0.72
C LYS A 16 -21.63 -3.66 0.38
N GLU A 17 -21.19 -3.89 1.61
CA GLU A 17 -21.41 -2.95 2.71
C GLU A 17 -20.61 -1.67 2.51
N ILE A 18 -19.35 -1.78 2.06
CA ILE A 18 -18.53 -0.60 1.72
C ILE A 18 -19.19 0.22 0.61
N GLU A 19 -19.76 -0.42 -0.42
CA GLU A 19 -20.50 0.30 -1.48
C GLU A 19 -21.68 1.10 -0.92
N LYS A 20 -22.41 0.54 0.06
CA LYS A 20 -23.54 1.23 0.70
C LYS A 20 -23.09 2.41 1.55
N LEU A 21 -21.89 2.37 2.12
CA LEU A 21 -21.31 3.46 2.89
C LEU A 21 -20.94 4.67 2.02
N LYS A 22 -20.78 4.49 0.70
CA LYS A 22 -20.38 5.53 -0.26
C LYS A 22 -19.17 6.36 0.23
N PRO A 23 -18.04 5.71 0.54
CA PRO A 23 -16.87 6.42 1.07
C PRO A 23 -16.28 7.38 0.04
N GLU A 24 -15.86 8.56 0.49
CA GLU A 24 -15.13 9.50 -0.35
C GLU A 24 -13.67 9.08 -0.57
N ARG A 25 -13.09 8.33 0.38
CA ARG A 25 -11.70 7.84 0.36
C ARG A 25 -11.63 6.53 1.11
N ILE A 26 -10.70 5.66 0.71
CA ILE A 26 -10.48 4.38 1.37
C ILE A 26 -8.99 4.24 1.73
N VAL A 27 -8.72 3.92 2.99
CA VAL A 27 -7.38 3.58 3.49
C VAL A 27 -7.34 2.08 3.79
N ILE A 28 -6.36 1.38 3.22
CA ILE A 28 -6.15 -0.05 3.41
C ILE A 28 -4.85 -0.23 4.17
N SER A 29 -4.94 -0.66 5.42
CA SER A 29 -3.78 -0.85 6.29
C SER A 29 -3.96 -2.04 7.27
N PRO A 30 -4.30 -3.25 6.78
CA PRO A 30 -4.43 -4.40 7.67
C PRO A 30 -3.11 -4.74 8.36
N GLY A 31 -3.22 -5.33 9.56
CA GLY A 31 -2.10 -5.83 10.35
C GLY A 31 -1.35 -6.99 9.67
N PRO A 32 -0.29 -7.53 10.32
CA PRO A 32 0.67 -8.42 9.68
C PRO A 32 0.01 -9.73 9.19
N CYS A 33 0.08 -9.97 7.88
CA CYS A 33 -0.24 -11.25 7.25
C CYS A 33 0.33 -11.28 5.81
N ASP A 34 0.21 -12.42 5.13
CA ASP A 34 0.48 -12.48 3.68
C ASP A 34 -0.64 -11.77 2.90
N PRO A 35 -0.35 -11.12 1.76
CA PRO A 35 -1.36 -10.47 0.92
C PRO A 35 -2.51 -11.40 0.49
N GLU A 36 -2.22 -12.69 0.30
CA GLU A 36 -3.21 -13.73 -0.01
C GLU A 36 -4.24 -13.94 1.11
N LYS A 37 -3.88 -13.56 2.33
CA LYS A 37 -4.69 -13.66 3.54
C LYS A 37 -5.25 -12.30 3.98
N ALA A 38 -5.14 -11.25 3.14
CA ALA A 38 -5.59 -9.90 3.47
C ALA A 38 -7.13 -9.72 3.48
N GLY A 39 -7.88 -10.82 3.50
CA GLY A 39 -9.35 -10.82 3.53
C GLY A 39 -9.95 -10.05 2.37
N VAL A 40 -10.95 -9.20 2.67
CA VAL A 40 -11.66 -8.40 1.67
C VAL A 40 -10.78 -7.35 0.97
N SER A 41 -9.57 -7.06 1.48
CA SER A 41 -8.74 -5.93 1.03
C SER A 41 -8.41 -5.97 -0.46
N VAL A 42 -8.07 -7.14 -1.00
CA VAL A 42 -7.76 -7.29 -2.45
C VAL A 42 -9.01 -7.08 -3.30
N GLU A 43 -10.16 -7.57 -2.84
CA GLU A 43 -11.44 -7.37 -3.54
C GLU A 43 -11.86 -5.89 -3.52
N VAL A 44 -11.69 -5.20 -2.39
CA VAL A 44 -11.90 -3.75 -2.26
C VAL A 44 -11.04 -3.00 -3.27
N ILE A 45 -9.75 -3.31 -3.37
CA ILE A 45 -8.85 -2.65 -4.33
C ILE A 45 -9.37 -2.82 -5.75
N ARG A 46 -9.65 -4.06 -6.16
CA ARG A 46 -10.16 -4.36 -7.52
C ARG A 46 -11.48 -3.67 -7.81
N LYS A 47 -12.35 -3.53 -6.81
CA LYS A 47 -13.69 -2.96 -6.99
C LYS A 47 -13.70 -1.43 -7.05
N PHE A 48 -12.89 -0.77 -6.21
CA PHE A 48 -12.93 0.67 -5.97
C PHE A 48 -11.81 1.46 -6.65
N ALA A 49 -10.74 0.81 -7.09
CA ALA A 49 -9.68 1.50 -7.85
C ALA A 49 -10.25 2.16 -9.11
N GLY A 50 -9.84 3.41 -9.36
CA GLY A 50 -10.39 4.26 -10.41
C GLY A 50 -11.76 4.88 -10.12
N LYS A 51 -12.41 4.54 -8.99
CA LYS A 51 -13.72 5.10 -8.59
C LYS A 51 -13.64 5.93 -7.32
N VAL A 52 -12.87 5.46 -6.34
CA VAL A 52 -12.65 6.14 -5.06
C VAL A 52 -11.14 6.22 -4.82
N PRO A 53 -10.60 7.38 -4.41
CA PRO A 53 -9.21 7.50 -4.00
C PRO A 53 -8.82 6.47 -2.93
N LEU A 54 -7.76 5.72 -3.20
CA LEU A 54 -7.26 4.63 -2.36
C LEU A 54 -5.84 4.91 -1.88
N LEU A 55 -5.58 4.67 -0.60
CA LEU A 55 -4.23 4.67 -0.02
C LEU A 55 -3.95 3.32 0.65
N GLY A 56 -2.95 2.59 0.17
CA GLY A 56 -2.47 1.37 0.79
C GLY A 56 -1.22 1.62 1.63
N VAL A 57 -1.23 1.19 2.90
CA VAL A 57 -0.09 1.32 3.81
C VAL A 57 0.31 -0.07 4.31
N CYS A 58 1.62 -0.34 4.38
CA CYS A 58 2.17 -1.63 4.81
C CYS A 58 1.63 -2.79 3.95
N LEU A 59 0.85 -3.72 4.54
CA LEU A 59 0.21 -4.80 3.80
C LEU A 59 -0.75 -4.27 2.74
N GLY A 60 -1.39 -3.12 2.95
CA GLY A 60 -2.24 -2.50 1.94
C GLY A 60 -1.49 -2.09 0.68
N HIS A 61 -0.27 -1.58 0.80
CA HIS A 61 0.59 -1.29 -0.36
C HIS A 61 0.90 -2.57 -1.15
N GLN A 62 1.23 -3.65 -0.45
CA GLN A 62 1.49 -4.96 -1.07
C GLN A 62 0.23 -5.53 -1.73
N SER A 63 -0.93 -5.41 -1.07
CA SER A 63 -2.22 -5.84 -1.61
C SER A 63 -2.58 -5.08 -2.89
N ILE A 64 -2.19 -3.80 -3.03
CA ILE A 64 -2.39 -3.03 -4.27
C ILE A 64 -1.60 -3.66 -5.41
N GLY A 65 -0.29 -3.88 -5.23
CA GLY A 65 0.53 -4.55 -6.25
C GLY A 65 -0.01 -5.94 -6.59
N TYR A 66 -0.34 -6.73 -5.57
CA TYR A 66 -0.88 -8.08 -5.74
C TYR A 66 -2.23 -8.11 -6.49
N ALA A 67 -3.13 -7.17 -6.19
CA ALA A 67 -4.46 -7.10 -6.82
C ALA A 67 -4.38 -7.00 -8.35
N TYR A 68 -3.30 -6.40 -8.85
CA TYR A 68 -3.00 -6.16 -10.26
C TYR A 68 -1.94 -7.13 -10.83
N GLY A 69 -1.54 -8.15 -10.09
CA GLY A 69 -0.69 -9.24 -10.58
C GLY A 69 0.81 -9.11 -10.28
N ALA A 70 1.24 -8.10 -9.52
CA ALA A 70 2.62 -8.03 -9.06
C ALA A 70 2.92 -9.13 -8.03
N LYS A 71 4.13 -9.70 -8.09
CA LYS A 71 4.57 -10.70 -7.10
C LYS A 71 5.04 -10.02 -5.83
N ILE A 72 4.64 -10.56 -4.68
CA ILE A 72 5.12 -10.13 -3.38
C ILE A 72 6.17 -11.13 -2.89
N VAL A 73 7.38 -10.65 -2.62
CA VAL A 73 8.55 -11.48 -2.29
C VAL A 73 9.18 -11.04 -0.99
N ARG A 74 9.91 -11.95 -0.34
CA ARG A 74 10.67 -11.60 0.86
C ARG A 74 11.80 -10.62 0.53
N ALA A 75 11.94 -9.61 1.38
CA ALA A 75 13.06 -8.68 1.31
C ALA A 75 14.38 -9.43 1.55
N LYS A 76 15.43 -9.09 0.80
CA LYS A 76 16.77 -9.70 0.98
C LYS A 76 17.36 -9.35 2.35
N ARG A 77 16.99 -8.19 2.91
CA ARG A 77 17.46 -7.70 4.20
C ARG A 77 16.27 -7.57 5.14
N LEU A 78 16.35 -8.21 6.31
CA LEU A 78 15.36 -8.03 7.36
C LEU A 78 15.57 -6.68 8.05
N MET A 79 14.62 -5.77 7.85
CA MET A 79 14.67 -4.39 8.35
C MET A 79 13.61 -4.20 9.43
N HIS A 80 13.67 -4.94 10.54
CA HIS A 80 12.68 -4.82 11.62
C HIS A 80 13.02 -3.65 12.54
N GLY A 81 12.20 -2.59 12.52
CA GLY A 81 12.36 -1.42 13.40
C GLY A 81 13.55 -0.52 13.07
N LYS A 82 14.11 -0.64 11.86
CA LYS A 82 15.21 0.22 11.40
C LYS A 82 14.69 1.32 10.50
N THR A 83 15.28 2.50 10.57
CA THR A 83 14.97 3.58 9.64
C THR A 83 15.75 3.42 8.33
N SER A 84 15.23 3.97 7.26
CA SER A 84 15.92 4.07 5.98
C SER A 84 15.58 5.38 5.29
N PRO A 85 16.53 5.97 4.55
CA PRO A 85 16.23 7.08 3.65
C PRO A 85 15.36 6.56 2.50
N ILE A 86 14.20 7.16 2.33
CA ILE A 86 13.26 6.87 1.25
C ILE A 86 13.33 8.03 0.25
N TYR A 87 13.74 7.70 -0.98
CA TYR A 87 13.71 8.61 -2.12
C TYR A 87 12.34 8.57 -2.78
N HIS A 88 11.93 9.66 -3.40
CA HIS A 88 10.64 9.75 -4.09
C HIS A 88 10.68 10.69 -5.29
N ASP A 89 9.62 10.64 -6.09
CA ASP A 89 9.41 11.48 -7.27
C ASP A 89 8.97 12.92 -6.96
N GLY A 90 8.50 13.18 -5.73
CA GLY A 90 8.03 14.50 -5.28
C GLY A 90 6.62 14.85 -5.75
N LYS A 91 5.88 13.87 -6.28
CA LYS A 91 4.51 14.01 -6.77
C LYS A 91 3.52 13.50 -5.73
N THR A 92 2.22 13.67 -6.01
CA THR A 92 1.09 13.14 -5.22
C THR A 92 1.27 13.32 -3.70
N ILE A 93 1.41 12.22 -2.95
CA ILE A 93 1.54 12.21 -1.48
C ILE A 93 2.92 12.65 -0.99
N PHE A 94 3.91 12.72 -1.88
CA PHE A 94 5.27 13.14 -1.57
C PHE A 94 5.53 14.62 -1.89
N LYS A 95 4.52 15.36 -2.36
CA LYS A 95 4.66 16.79 -2.65
C LYS A 95 5.00 17.57 -1.38
N GLY A 96 6.11 18.32 -1.43
CA GLY A 96 6.60 19.11 -0.28
C GLY A 96 7.30 18.31 0.81
N ILE A 97 7.49 16.99 0.61
CA ILE A 97 8.27 16.14 1.51
C ILE A 97 9.76 16.24 1.14
N LYS A 98 10.63 16.24 2.17
CA LYS A 98 12.09 16.24 1.99
C LYS A 98 12.51 14.97 1.24
N ASN A 99 13.43 15.11 0.28
CA ASN A 99 13.94 13.99 -0.51
C ASN A 99 15.45 13.78 -0.25
N PRO A 100 15.88 12.66 0.34
CA PRO A 100 15.05 11.60 0.92
C PRO A 100 14.43 12.02 2.27
N PHE A 101 13.34 11.34 2.67
CA PHE A 101 12.80 11.41 4.03
C PHE A 101 13.13 10.14 4.80
N GLU A 102 13.17 10.24 6.12
CA GLU A 102 13.42 9.10 7.00
C GLU A 102 12.10 8.40 7.33
N ALA A 103 12.04 7.09 7.07
CA ALA A 103 10.89 6.26 7.42
C ALA A 103 11.34 4.99 8.14
N THR A 104 10.56 4.58 9.15
CA THR A 104 10.76 3.28 9.79
C THR A 104 10.28 2.17 8.88
N ARG A 105 11.12 1.16 8.69
CA ARG A 105 10.78 -0.04 7.92
C ARG A 105 10.45 -1.18 8.87
N TYR A 106 9.47 -1.96 8.46
CA TYR A 106 9.05 -3.20 9.12
C TYR A 106 8.89 -4.35 8.11
N HIS A 107 9.29 -4.13 6.85
CA HIS A 107 8.92 -4.97 5.73
C HIS A 107 9.76 -6.26 5.66
N SER A 108 9.12 -7.39 5.93
CA SER A 108 9.59 -8.72 5.54
C SER A 108 9.26 -9.04 4.08
N LEU A 109 8.27 -8.34 3.49
CA LEU A 109 7.74 -8.53 2.15
C LEU A 109 7.76 -7.22 1.35
N LEU A 110 8.01 -7.30 0.05
CA LEU A 110 8.04 -6.16 -0.88
C LEU A 110 7.45 -6.55 -2.24
N ILE A 111 6.99 -5.55 -3.00
CA ILE A 111 6.58 -5.73 -4.40
C ILE A 111 7.84 -6.00 -5.24
N LYS A 112 7.87 -7.12 -5.97
CA LYS A 112 8.98 -7.45 -6.86
C LYS A 112 8.93 -6.53 -8.08
N LYS A 113 9.95 -5.67 -8.21
CA LYS A 113 10.08 -4.66 -9.27
C LYS A 113 9.84 -5.21 -10.68
N ASP A 114 10.47 -6.33 -11.04
CA ASP A 114 10.38 -6.92 -12.38
C ASP A 114 9.01 -7.55 -12.70
N THR A 115 8.07 -7.51 -11.77
CA THR A 115 6.70 -8.02 -11.95
C THR A 115 5.66 -6.93 -11.79
N LEU A 116 6.09 -5.68 -11.59
CA LEU A 116 5.18 -4.55 -11.46
C LEU A 116 4.53 -4.30 -12.84
N PRO A 117 3.19 -4.33 -12.94
CA PRO A 117 2.49 -4.03 -14.19
C PRO A 117 2.71 -2.59 -14.65
N ASP A 118 2.65 -2.36 -15.97
CA ASP A 118 2.84 -1.03 -16.59
C ASP A 118 1.78 0.01 -16.18
N CYS A 119 0.70 -0.42 -15.51
CA CYS A 119 -0.30 0.49 -14.97
C CYS A 119 0.12 1.18 -13.67
N PHE A 120 1.33 0.91 -13.14
CA PHE A 120 1.90 1.58 -11.97
C PHE A 120 3.13 2.41 -12.32
N GLU A 121 3.31 3.53 -11.62
CA GLU A 121 4.53 4.33 -11.64
C GLU A 121 5.22 4.18 -10.28
N ILE A 122 6.51 3.82 -10.24
CA ILE A 122 7.24 3.75 -8.97
C ILE A 122 7.46 5.18 -8.46
N SER A 123 6.76 5.55 -7.39
CA SER A 123 6.81 6.90 -6.83
C SER A 123 7.82 7.05 -5.68
N ALA A 124 8.24 5.95 -5.04
CA ALA A 124 9.25 5.97 -3.97
C ALA A 124 10.10 4.69 -3.90
N TRP A 125 11.36 4.81 -3.49
CA TRP A 125 12.34 3.73 -3.45
C TRP A 125 13.45 3.91 -2.41
N THR A 126 14.15 2.83 -2.05
CA THR A 126 15.40 2.89 -1.25
C THR A 126 16.63 3.01 -2.14
N LYS A 127 17.81 3.26 -1.54
CA LYS A 127 19.10 3.27 -2.28
C LYS A 127 19.40 1.93 -2.97
N GLU A 128 18.92 0.82 -2.41
CA GLU A 128 19.03 -0.52 -2.98
C GLU A 128 18.03 -0.80 -4.11
N GLY A 129 17.15 0.16 -4.42
CA GLY A 129 16.13 0.02 -5.47
C GLY A 129 14.90 -0.78 -5.05
N GLU A 130 14.66 -0.96 -3.74
CA GLU A 130 13.43 -1.57 -3.24
C GLU A 130 12.27 -0.58 -3.38
N ILE A 131 11.11 -1.04 -3.88
CA ILE A 131 9.90 -0.23 -4.04
C ILE A 131 9.33 0.13 -2.67
N MET A 132 9.09 1.43 -2.46
CA MET A 132 8.49 2.02 -1.24
C MET A 132 7.20 2.78 -1.53
N GLY A 133 6.87 3.02 -2.80
CA GLY A 133 5.65 3.66 -3.27
C GLY A 133 5.44 3.36 -4.75
N VAL A 134 4.17 3.19 -5.13
CA VAL A 134 3.66 3.00 -6.49
C VAL A 134 2.39 3.84 -6.69
#